data_AF-A0A7G1P1M5-F1
#
_entry.id   AF-A0A7G1P1M5-F1
#
_cell.length_a   1.000
_cell.length_b   1.000
_cell.length_c   1.000
_cell.angle_alpha   90.00
_cell.angle_beta   90.00
_cell.angle_gamma   90.00
#
_symmetry.space_group_name_H-M   'P 1'
#
loop_
_entity.id
_entity.type
_entity.pdbx_description
1 polymer ?
#
loop_
_entity_poly.entity_id
_entity_poly.type
_entity_poly.pdbx_seq_one_letter_code
_entity_poly.pdbx_strand_id
1 'polypeptide(L)'
;MVMDWLTPLTGLVGVVAGAATSYASTHQAQKQQLADARLAREEAERAAVAAANAQALTALLGHIRKAPPDSSLLDVPSGDSEELAAREEDWWKDLLEYIEPAQVAALEVRDVEVRTLIVEGLTLIHDSRYYNLGVYRRSREWLLMGTVHHLIACVFAWRRDDSTMPEPNGRYKRLKEAWEYEEEVRRIEAEERESA
;
A
#
# COMPACT_ATOMS: atom_id res chain seq x y z
N MET A 1 25.87 -79.59 16.25
CA MET A 1 24.69 -78.71 16.41
C MET A 1 25.17 -77.40 16.98
N VAL A 2 25.35 -76.39 16.13
CA VAL A 2 25.67 -75.03 16.58
C VAL A 2 24.33 -74.33 16.77
N MET A 3 24.06 -73.91 18.00
CA MET A 3 22.80 -73.29 18.42
C MET A 3 22.71 -71.88 17.82
N ASP A 4 21.60 -71.56 17.16
CA ASP A 4 21.23 -70.23 16.68
C ASP A 4 20.86 -69.33 17.87
N TRP A 5 21.80 -68.52 18.39
CA TRP A 5 21.57 -67.56 19.48
C TRP A 5 21.58 -66.09 19.02
N LEU A 6 21.73 -65.83 17.72
CA LEU A 6 21.81 -64.46 17.16
C LEU A 6 20.44 -63.86 16.78
N THR A 7 19.38 -64.64 16.79
CA THR A 7 18.02 -64.27 16.36
C THR A 7 17.27 -63.24 17.24
N PRO A 8 17.49 -63.12 18.57
CA PRO A 8 16.80 -62.10 19.37
C PRO A 8 17.37 -60.69 19.19
N LEU A 9 18.67 -60.58 18.86
CA LEU A 9 19.37 -59.30 18.75
C LEU A 9 19.01 -58.55 17.45
N THR A 10 18.73 -59.27 16.36
CA THR A 10 18.31 -58.67 15.09
C THR A 10 16.88 -58.10 15.14
N GLY A 11 15.98 -58.73 15.90
CA GLY A 11 14.62 -58.21 16.13
C GLY A 11 14.59 -56.91 16.94
N LEU A 12 15.48 -56.78 17.93
CA LEU A 12 15.57 -55.58 18.78
C LEU A 12 16.11 -54.36 18.01
N VAL A 13 17.08 -54.57 17.12
CA VAL A 13 17.60 -53.52 16.22
C VAL A 13 16.53 -53.06 15.22
N GLY A 14 15.71 -53.97 14.69
CA GLY A 14 14.60 -53.64 13.79
C GLY A 14 13.52 -52.79 14.44
N VAL A 15 13.15 -53.09 15.70
CA VAL A 15 12.15 -52.30 16.46
C VAL A 15 12.69 -50.90 16.81
N VAL A 16 13.96 -50.79 17.19
CA VAL A 16 14.59 -49.48 17.49
C VAL A 16 14.75 -48.63 16.22
N ALA A 17 15.15 -49.22 15.10
CA ALA A 17 15.24 -48.53 13.82
C ALA A 17 13.86 -48.09 13.29
N GLY A 18 12.83 -48.94 13.45
CA GLY A 18 11.44 -48.61 13.12
C GLY A 18 10.87 -47.49 13.99
N ALA A 19 11.17 -47.49 15.29
CA ALA A 19 10.76 -46.43 16.21
C ALA A 19 11.50 -45.10 15.92
N ALA A 20 12.80 -45.15 15.60
CA ALA A 20 13.58 -43.97 15.26
C ALA A 20 13.14 -43.32 13.94
N THR A 21 12.81 -44.12 12.92
CA THR A 21 12.26 -43.63 11.64
C THR A 21 10.84 -43.10 11.78
N SER A 22 10.01 -43.73 12.61
CA SER A 22 8.67 -43.22 12.97
C SER A 22 8.75 -41.90 13.74
N TYR A 23 9.69 -41.78 14.68
CA TYR A 23 9.93 -40.54 15.43
C TYR A 23 10.45 -39.42 14.53
N ALA A 24 11.41 -39.69 13.63
CA ALA A 24 11.93 -38.71 12.69
C ALA A 24 10.87 -38.23 11.69
N SER A 25 10.04 -39.14 11.15
CA SER A 25 8.97 -38.80 10.21
C SER A 25 7.83 -38.00 10.86
N THR A 26 7.42 -38.35 12.08
CA THR A 26 6.44 -37.55 12.84
C THR A 26 6.98 -36.16 13.18
N HIS A 27 8.26 -36.02 13.53
CA HIS A 27 8.88 -34.72 13.77
C HIS A 27 8.96 -33.86 12.50
N GLN A 28 9.24 -34.47 11.35
CA GLN A 28 9.27 -33.78 10.07
C GLN A 28 7.86 -33.32 9.66
N ALA A 29 6.85 -34.19 9.84
CA ALA A 29 5.45 -33.84 9.61
C ALA A 29 4.96 -32.71 10.53
N GLN A 30 5.32 -32.73 11.82
CA GLN A 30 4.99 -31.64 12.76
C GLN A 30 5.69 -30.32 12.40
N LYS A 31 6.97 -30.37 12.00
CA LYS A 31 7.68 -29.17 11.52
C LYS A 31 7.03 -28.60 10.27
N GLN A 32 6.59 -29.45 9.35
CA GLN A 32 5.92 -29.03 8.13
C GLN A 32 4.54 -28.43 8.44
N GLN A 33 3.73 -29.09 9.29
CA GLN A 33 2.45 -28.53 9.75
C GLN A 33 2.60 -27.18 10.46
N LEU A 34 3.65 -26.99 11.28
CA LEU A 34 3.95 -25.72 11.91
C LEU A 34 4.37 -24.64 10.90
N ALA A 35 5.13 -25.02 9.87
CA ALA A 35 5.51 -24.12 8.79
C ALA A 35 4.29 -23.70 7.97
N ASP A 36 3.45 -24.66 7.57
CA ASP A 36 2.21 -24.42 6.81
C ASP A 36 1.24 -23.53 7.60
N ALA A 37 1.09 -23.78 8.91
CA ALA A 37 0.24 -22.96 9.78
C ALA A 37 0.75 -21.52 9.93
N ARG A 38 2.08 -21.32 9.97
CA ARG A 38 2.68 -19.98 10.00
C ARG A 38 2.45 -19.24 8.69
N LEU A 39 2.67 -19.90 7.56
CA LEU A 39 2.44 -19.34 6.24
C LEU A 39 0.97 -18.96 6.04
N ALA A 40 0.03 -19.84 6.39
CA ALA A 40 -1.40 -19.55 6.33
C ALA A 40 -1.81 -18.35 7.22
N ARG A 41 -1.18 -18.21 8.40
CA ARG A 41 -1.41 -17.06 9.27
C ARG A 41 -0.86 -15.77 8.66
N GLU A 42 0.34 -15.80 8.10
CA GLU A 42 0.95 -14.64 7.44
C GLU A 42 0.14 -14.19 6.21
N GLU A 43 -0.35 -15.13 5.41
CA GLU A 43 -1.25 -14.86 4.28
C GLU A 43 -2.58 -14.26 4.76
N ALA A 44 -3.16 -14.77 5.85
CA ALA A 44 -4.38 -14.23 6.43
C ALA A 44 -4.20 -12.81 6.99
N GLU A 45 -3.10 -12.57 7.72
CA GLU A 45 -2.72 -11.24 8.22
C GLU A 45 -2.53 -10.27 7.04
N ARG A 46 -1.79 -10.67 6.00
CA ARG A 46 -1.60 -9.88 4.77
C ARG A 46 -2.92 -9.56 4.08
N ALA A 47 -3.81 -10.55 3.94
CA ALA A 47 -5.11 -10.36 3.30
C ALA A 47 -6.00 -9.38 4.10
N ALA A 48 -5.96 -9.43 5.43
CA ALA A 48 -6.69 -8.51 6.29
C ALA A 48 -6.17 -7.06 6.15
N VAL A 49 -4.84 -6.87 6.17
CA VAL A 49 -4.22 -5.56 5.96
C VAL A 49 -4.53 -5.01 4.57
N ALA A 50 -4.44 -5.86 3.53
CA ALA A 50 -4.79 -5.47 2.17
C ALA A 50 -6.28 -5.07 2.05
N ALA A 51 -7.18 -5.77 2.75
CA ALA A 51 -8.60 -5.43 2.77
C ALA A 51 -8.86 -4.08 3.46
N ALA A 52 -8.22 -3.81 4.59
CA ALA A 52 -8.32 -2.54 5.30
C ALA A 52 -7.84 -1.37 4.42
N ASN A 53 -6.68 -1.53 3.77
CA ASN A 53 -6.15 -0.56 2.81
C ASN A 53 -7.11 -0.34 1.63
N ALA A 54 -7.60 -1.43 1.02
CA ALA A 54 -8.54 -1.34 -0.10
C ALA A 54 -9.83 -0.62 0.29
N GLN A 55 -10.37 -0.88 1.49
CA GLN A 55 -11.55 -0.21 2.01
C GLN A 55 -11.32 1.29 2.19
N ALA A 56 -10.23 1.68 2.87
CA ALA A 56 -9.90 3.07 3.11
C ALA A 56 -9.65 3.84 1.81
N LEU A 57 -8.85 3.26 0.89
CA LEU A 57 -8.60 3.85 -0.43
C LEU A 57 -9.87 3.94 -1.29
N THR A 58 -10.79 2.98 -1.16
CA THR A 58 -12.09 3.05 -1.86
C THR A 58 -12.98 4.16 -1.31
N ALA A 59 -12.97 4.36 0.02
CA ALA A 59 -13.69 5.47 0.64
C ALA A 59 -13.12 6.82 0.19
N LEU A 60 -11.78 6.96 0.19
CA LEU A 60 -11.08 8.13 -0.34
C LEU A 60 -11.41 8.38 -1.82
N LEU A 61 -11.41 7.35 -2.66
CA LEU A 61 -11.83 7.45 -4.05
C LEU A 61 -13.30 7.92 -4.18
N GLY A 62 -14.17 7.47 -3.29
CA GLY A 62 -15.57 7.89 -3.21
C GLY A 62 -15.72 9.38 -2.90
N HIS A 63 -14.88 9.93 -2.02
CA HIS A 63 -14.82 11.36 -1.73
C HIS A 63 -14.26 12.17 -2.91
N ILE A 64 -13.18 11.70 -3.53
CA ILE A 64 -12.57 12.34 -4.71
C ILE A 64 -13.55 12.48 -5.88
N ARG A 65 -14.40 11.48 -6.14
CA ARG A 65 -15.44 11.56 -7.18
C ARG A 65 -16.49 12.65 -6.95
N LYS A 66 -16.56 13.21 -5.75
CA LYS A 66 -17.46 14.31 -5.39
C LYS A 66 -16.75 15.66 -5.39
N ALA A 67 -15.48 15.71 -5.83
CA ALA A 67 -14.72 16.94 -5.90
C ALA A 67 -15.50 17.96 -6.74
N PRO A 68 -15.66 19.20 -6.25
CA PRO A 68 -16.21 20.26 -7.07
C PRO A 68 -15.33 20.48 -8.31
N PRO A 69 -15.90 21.05 -9.39
CA PRO A 69 -15.11 21.42 -10.56
C PRO A 69 -13.96 22.34 -10.17
N ASP A 70 -12.79 22.09 -10.76
CA ASP A 70 -11.57 22.84 -10.48
C ASP A 70 -11.73 24.30 -10.93
N SER A 71 -11.86 25.20 -9.96
CA SER A 71 -12.03 26.64 -10.17
C SER A 71 -10.90 27.25 -10.98
N SER A 72 -9.70 26.66 -10.94
CA SER A 72 -8.54 27.11 -11.72
C SER A 72 -8.65 26.81 -13.22
N LEU A 73 -9.60 25.96 -13.63
CA LEU A 73 -9.79 25.53 -15.02
C LEU A 73 -11.06 26.11 -15.67
N LEU A 74 -11.87 26.86 -14.92
CA LEU A 74 -13.17 27.35 -15.38
C LEU A 74 -13.18 28.88 -15.49
N ASP A 75 -13.72 29.39 -16.60
CA ASP A 75 -14.10 30.79 -16.74
C ASP A 75 -15.48 31.00 -16.08
N VAL A 76 -15.49 31.32 -14.78
CA VAL A 76 -16.71 31.48 -13.97
C VAL A 76 -16.97 32.96 -13.65
N PRO A 77 -18.22 33.47 -13.74
CA PRO A 77 -18.58 34.81 -13.26
C PRO A 77 -18.23 34.99 -11.78
N SER A 78 -17.84 36.21 -11.38
CA SER A 78 -17.26 36.46 -10.04
C SER A 78 -18.13 36.02 -8.86
N GLY A 79 -19.46 36.16 -8.96
CA GLY A 79 -20.39 35.73 -7.91
C GLY A 79 -20.46 34.21 -7.73
N ASP A 80 -20.34 33.46 -8.83
CA ASP A 80 -20.33 32.00 -8.82
C ASP A 80 -18.94 31.45 -8.44
N SER A 81 -17.88 32.26 -8.62
CA SER A 81 -16.49 31.93 -8.26
C SER A 81 -16.26 31.88 -6.75
N GLU A 82 -16.85 32.77 -5.97
CA GLU A 82 -16.71 32.76 -4.50
C GLU A 82 -17.40 31.54 -3.89
N GLU A 83 -18.59 31.19 -4.39
CA GLU A 83 -19.31 29.99 -3.96
C GLU A 83 -18.56 28.71 -4.35
N LEU A 84 -17.99 28.65 -5.55
CA LEU A 84 -17.18 27.51 -5.99
C LEU A 84 -15.92 27.35 -5.13
N ALA A 85 -15.21 28.44 -4.83
CA ALA A 85 -14.02 28.41 -3.99
C ALA A 85 -14.34 27.96 -2.55
N ALA A 86 -15.46 28.40 -1.98
CA ALA A 86 -15.90 27.95 -0.65
C ALA A 86 -16.20 26.44 -0.65
N ARG A 87 -16.84 25.92 -1.70
CA ARG A 87 -17.11 24.48 -1.85
C ARG A 87 -15.83 23.66 -2.03
N GLU A 88 -14.85 24.17 -2.78
CA GLU A 88 -13.52 23.56 -2.88
C GLU A 88 -12.84 23.50 -1.53
N GLU A 89 -12.84 24.61 -0.78
CA GLU A 89 -12.25 24.71 0.54
C GLU A 89 -12.83 23.66 1.50
N ASP A 90 -14.16 23.57 1.58
CA ASP A 90 -14.82 22.61 2.46
C ASP A 90 -14.55 21.17 2.00
N TRP A 91 -14.54 20.90 0.69
CA TRP A 91 -14.18 19.58 0.17
C TRP A 91 -12.75 19.17 0.55
N TRP A 92 -11.79 20.11 0.54
CA TRP A 92 -10.41 19.87 0.98
C TRP A 92 -10.30 19.64 2.48
N LYS A 93 -11.10 20.32 3.32
CA LYS A 93 -11.14 20.05 4.76
C LYS A 93 -11.65 18.62 5.03
N ASP A 94 -12.74 18.26 4.35
CA ASP A 94 -13.35 16.93 4.50
C ASP A 94 -12.42 15.81 3.99
N LEU A 95 -11.51 16.10 3.06
CA LEU A 95 -10.57 15.12 2.51
C LEU A 95 -9.73 14.44 3.59
N LEU A 96 -9.37 15.17 4.66
CA LEU A 96 -8.58 14.65 5.77
C LEU A 96 -9.26 13.45 6.46
N GLU A 97 -10.59 13.49 6.60
CA GLU A 97 -11.38 12.41 7.21
C GLU A 97 -11.24 11.08 6.44
N TYR A 98 -10.84 11.13 5.17
CA TYR A 98 -10.61 9.96 4.32
C TYR A 98 -9.14 9.60 4.16
N ILE A 99 -8.23 10.58 4.24
CA ILE A 99 -6.78 10.33 4.16
C ILE A 99 -6.27 9.68 5.45
N GLU A 100 -6.70 10.16 6.62
CA GLU A 100 -6.20 9.67 7.91
C GLU A 100 -6.43 8.15 8.10
N PRO A 101 -7.63 7.59 7.85
CA PRO A 101 -7.83 6.14 7.94
C PRO A 101 -6.97 5.36 6.93
N ALA A 102 -6.73 5.92 5.75
CA ALA A 102 -5.88 5.29 4.73
C ALA A 102 -4.40 5.31 5.16
N GLN A 103 -3.93 6.37 5.82
CA GLN A 103 -2.59 6.43 6.39
C GLN A 103 -2.42 5.40 7.52
N VAL A 104 -3.39 5.30 8.43
CA VAL A 104 -3.37 4.29 9.49
C VAL A 104 -3.34 2.88 8.90
N ALA A 105 -4.18 2.59 7.90
CA ALA A 105 -4.16 1.29 7.23
C ALA A 105 -2.82 1.01 6.53
N ALA A 106 -2.17 2.03 5.96
CA ALA A 106 -0.86 1.89 5.33
C ALA A 106 0.22 1.51 6.34
N LEU A 107 0.16 2.03 7.58
CA LEU A 107 1.14 1.72 8.63
C LEU A 107 1.11 0.25 9.07
N GLU A 108 -0.01 -0.43 8.92
CA GLU A 108 -0.15 -1.88 9.20
C GLU A 108 0.58 -2.75 8.16
N VAL A 109 0.97 -2.19 7.01
CA VAL A 109 1.75 -2.90 6.00
C VAL A 109 3.17 -3.12 6.51
N ARG A 110 3.54 -4.39 6.71
CA ARG A 110 4.89 -4.78 7.17
C ARG A 110 5.96 -4.52 6.11
N ASP A 111 5.63 -4.72 4.84
CA ASP A 111 6.52 -4.46 3.72
C ASP A 111 6.85 -2.96 3.65
N VAL A 112 8.13 -2.63 3.74
CA VAL A 112 8.59 -1.23 3.83
C VAL A 112 8.37 -0.50 2.52
N GLU A 113 8.63 -1.13 1.38
CA GLU A 113 8.51 -0.49 0.08
C GLU A 113 7.06 -0.17 -0.24
N VAL A 114 6.15 -1.12 0.00
CA VAL A 114 4.71 -0.93 -0.19
C VAL A 114 4.16 0.11 0.77
N ARG A 115 4.56 0.07 2.05
CA ARG A 115 4.14 1.07 3.04
C ARG A 115 4.58 2.47 2.61
N THR A 116 5.85 2.64 2.25
CA THR A 116 6.39 3.93 1.80
C THR A 116 5.65 4.43 0.56
N LEU A 117 5.43 3.58 -0.44
CA LEU A 117 4.69 3.94 -1.65
C LEU A 117 3.28 4.44 -1.35
N ILE A 118 2.55 3.76 -0.46
CA ILE A 118 1.18 4.16 -0.10
C ILE A 118 1.20 5.49 0.68
N VAL A 119 2.09 5.62 1.66
CA VAL A 119 2.21 6.85 2.46
C VAL A 119 2.60 8.04 1.59
N GLU A 120 3.61 7.91 0.73
CA GLU A 120 4.01 8.95 -0.23
C GLU A 120 2.84 9.33 -1.14
N GLY A 121 2.11 8.35 -1.68
CA GLY A 121 0.95 8.61 -2.50
C GLY A 121 -0.16 9.36 -1.78
N LEU A 122 -0.42 9.05 -0.50
CA LEU A 122 -1.38 9.76 0.33
C LEU A 122 -0.92 11.19 0.65
N THR A 123 0.37 11.40 0.91
CA THR A 123 0.97 12.73 1.06
C THR A 123 0.82 13.55 -0.22
N LEU A 124 1.09 12.96 -1.39
CA LEU A 124 0.88 13.62 -2.68
C LEU A 124 -0.57 14.06 -2.88
N ILE A 125 -1.55 13.25 -2.44
CA ILE A 125 -2.98 13.62 -2.50
C ILE A 125 -3.27 14.78 -1.53
N HIS A 126 -2.82 14.67 -0.29
CA HIS A 126 -3.03 15.70 0.73
C HIS A 126 -2.49 17.07 0.30
N ASP A 127 -1.23 17.10 -0.13
CA ASP A 127 -0.52 18.33 -0.43
C ASP A 127 -0.85 18.90 -1.82
N SER A 128 -1.57 18.14 -2.66
CA SER A 128 -1.94 18.54 -4.03
C SER A 128 -2.72 19.84 -4.12
N ARG A 129 -3.38 20.25 -3.03
CA ARG A 129 -4.03 21.56 -2.91
C ARG A 129 -3.06 22.71 -3.19
N TYR A 130 -1.78 22.55 -2.81
CA TYR A 130 -0.75 23.59 -2.87
C TYR A 130 0.06 23.56 -4.16
N TYR A 131 -0.13 22.58 -5.05
CA TYR A 131 0.63 22.48 -6.28
C TYR A 131 -0.04 23.27 -7.41
N ASN A 132 0.77 23.94 -8.23
CA ASN A 132 0.30 24.52 -9.47
C ASN A 132 0.10 23.44 -10.54
N LEU A 133 -1.12 22.90 -10.58
CA LEU A 133 -1.51 21.88 -11.56
C LEU A 133 -1.97 22.47 -12.91
N GLY A 134 -2.01 23.80 -13.04
CA GLY A 134 -2.46 24.49 -14.25
C GLY A 134 -1.62 24.15 -15.49
N VAL A 135 -0.32 23.89 -15.29
CA VAL A 135 0.61 23.46 -16.35
C VAL A 135 0.16 22.17 -17.02
N TYR A 136 -0.50 21.28 -16.28
CA TYR A 136 -0.94 19.98 -16.78
C TYR A 136 -2.31 20.03 -17.48
N ARG A 137 -3.06 21.16 -17.39
CA ARG A 137 -4.41 21.34 -17.97
C ARG A 137 -5.35 20.16 -17.72
N ARG A 138 -5.27 19.55 -16.55
CA ARG A 138 -6.14 18.45 -16.11
C ARG A 138 -6.74 18.82 -14.77
N SER A 139 -8.01 18.48 -14.60
CA SER A 139 -8.73 18.64 -13.33
C SER A 139 -8.00 17.90 -12.21
N ARG A 140 -7.90 18.54 -11.04
CA ARG A 140 -7.43 17.91 -9.79
C ARG A 140 -8.07 16.55 -9.54
N GLU A 141 -9.40 16.43 -9.66
CA GLU A 141 -10.13 15.17 -9.53
C GLU A 141 -9.48 14.03 -10.34
N TRP A 142 -9.22 14.27 -11.63
CA TRP A 142 -8.64 13.28 -12.53
C TRP A 142 -7.28 12.77 -12.09
N LEU A 143 -6.42 13.67 -11.58
CA LEU A 143 -5.10 13.34 -11.04
C LEU A 143 -5.24 12.49 -9.77
N LEU A 144 -6.03 12.97 -8.81
CA LEU A 144 -6.25 12.30 -7.53
C LEU A 144 -6.85 10.91 -7.68
N MET A 145 -7.88 10.76 -8.51
CA MET A 145 -8.46 9.44 -8.83
C MET A 145 -7.40 8.50 -9.40
N GLY A 146 -6.53 9.00 -10.26
CA GLY A 146 -5.45 8.22 -10.84
C GLY A 146 -4.43 7.75 -9.83
N THR A 147 -4.03 8.64 -8.94
CA THR A 147 -3.13 8.33 -7.82
C THR A 147 -3.76 7.24 -6.95
N VAL A 148 -5.00 7.40 -6.49
CA VAL A 148 -5.68 6.38 -5.67
C VAL A 148 -5.81 5.04 -6.40
N HIS A 149 -6.18 5.03 -7.69
CA HIS A 149 -6.21 3.79 -8.46
C HIS A 149 -4.83 3.11 -8.55
N HIS A 150 -3.74 3.87 -8.63
CA HIS A 150 -2.39 3.30 -8.59
C HIS A 150 -2.10 2.65 -7.23
N LEU A 151 -2.40 3.34 -6.13
CA LEU A 151 -2.20 2.81 -4.78
C LEU A 151 -3.00 1.52 -4.56
N ILE A 152 -4.27 1.49 -4.99
CA ILE A 152 -5.09 0.28 -4.96
C ILE A 152 -4.43 -0.86 -5.74
N ALA A 153 -3.93 -0.58 -6.95
CA ALA A 153 -3.25 -1.60 -7.76
C ALA A 153 -2.00 -2.15 -7.04
N CYS A 154 -1.20 -1.30 -6.39
CA CYS A 154 -0.03 -1.72 -5.63
C CYS A 154 -0.40 -2.58 -4.41
N VAL A 155 -1.45 -2.20 -3.65
CA VAL A 155 -1.96 -3.00 -2.52
C VAL A 155 -2.37 -4.40 -2.99
N PHE A 156 -3.07 -4.51 -4.12
CA PHE A 156 -3.49 -5.81 -4.64
C PHE A 156 -2.34 -6.63 -5.23
N ALA A 157 -1.35 -5.99 -5.87
CA ALA A 157 -0.15 -6.67 -6.32
C ALA A 157 0.63 -7.26 -5.13
N TRP A 158 0.83 -6.46 -4.08
CA TRP A 158 1.43 -6.91 -2.82
C TRP A 158 0.66 -8.07 -2.17
N ARG A 159 -0.67 -7.95 -2.09
CA ARG A 159 -1.53 -9.02 -1.55
C ARG A 159 -1.32 -10.35 -2.28
N ARG A 160 -1.17 -10.31 -3.60
CA ARG A 160 -0.99 -11.51 -4.44
C ARG A 160 0.44 -12.04 -4.46
N ASP A 161 1.37 -11.37 -3.77
CA ASP A 161 2.80 -11.70 -3.82
C ASP A 161 3.35 -11.59 -5.26
N ASP A 162 2.85 -10.62 -6.04
CA ASP A 162 3.34 -10.39 -7.41
C ASP A 162 4.83 -10.01 -7.34
N SER A 163 5.64 -10.58 -8.24
CA SER A 163 7.10 -10.39 -8.25
C SER A 163 7.57 -8.96 -8.49
N THR A 164 6.68 -8.09 -8.96
CA THR A 164 6.95 -6.70 -9.30
C THR A 164 5.76 -5.82 -8.97
N MET A 165 6.01 -4.66 -8.38
CA MET A 165 4.97 -3.65 -8.20
C MET A 165 4.49 -3.11 -9.56
N PRO A 166 3.21 -2.75 -9.68
CA PRO A 166 2.70 -2.12 -10.89
C PRO A 166 3.47 -0.84 -11.21
N GLU A 167 3.72 -0.60 -12.49
CA GLU A 167 4.30 0.66 -12.94
C GLU A 167 3.38 1.84 -12.60
N PRO A 168 3.94 3.00 -12.23
CA PRO A 168 3.12 4.16 -11.93
C PRO A 168 2.34 4.63 -13.15
N ASN A 169 1.03 4.83 -12.98
CA ASN A 169 0.19 5.29 -14.06
C ASN A 169 0.49 6.77 -14.38
N GLY A 170 0.10 7.22 -15.59
CA GLY A 170 0.42 8.59 -16.04
C GLY A 170 -0.20 9.70 -15.19
N ARG A 171 -1.23 9.42 -14.40
CA ARG A 171 -1.86 10.39 -13.48
C ARG A 171 -1.02 10.57 -12.23
N TYR A 172 -0.61 9.46 -11.63
CA TYR A 172 0.32 9.42 -10.50
C TYR A 172 1.64 10.09 -10.87
N LYS A 173 2.23 9.73 -12.02
CA LYS A 173 3.50 10.31 -12.50
C LYS A 173 3.42 11.83 -12.59
N ARG A 174 2.36 12.38 -13.19
CA ARG A 174 2.17 13.83 -13.28
C ARG A 174 1.98 14.51 -11.93
N LEU A 175 1.25 13.89 -11.01
CA LEU A 175 1.08 14.46 -9.67
C LEU A 175 2.41 14.48 -8.92
N LYS A 176 3.21 13.41 -9.05
CA LYS A 176 4.55 13.34 -8.48
C LYS A 176 5.49 14.37 -9.11
N GLU A 177 5.52 14.49 -10.43
CA GLU A 177 6.29 15.52 -11.15
C GLU A 177 5.92 16.95 -10.69
N ALA A 178 4.62 17.21 -10.48
CA ALA A 178 4.16 18.50 -9.99
C ALA A 178 4.68 18.79 -8.58
N TRP A 179 4.65 17.79 -7.69
CA TRP A 179 5.21 17.91 -6.35
C TRP A 179 6.71 18.13 -6.35
N GLU A 180 7.46 17.34 -7.14
CA GLU A 180 8.92 17.48 -7.27
C GLU A 180 9.31 18.87 -7.78
N TYR A 181 8.54 19.40 -8.73
CA TYR A 181 8.73 20.78 -9.22
C TYR A 181 8.50 21.81 -8.11
N GLU A 182 7.44 21.69 -7.33
CA GLU A 182 7.13 22.62 -6.23
C GLU A 182 8.15 22.53 -5.09
N GLU A 183 8.65 21.34 -4.76
CA GLU A 183 9.76 21.19 -3.80
C GLU A 183 11.04 21.85 -4.30
N GLU A 184 11.36 21.69 -5.59
CA GLU A 184 12.52 22.33 -6.21
C GLU A 184 12.43 23.86 -6.11
N VAL A 185 11.26 24.43 -6.45
CA VAL A 185 11.00 25.88 -6.34
C VAL A 185 11.20 26.35 -4.90
N ARG A 186 10.61 25.66 -3.92
CA ARG A 186 10.76 26.02 -2.50
C ARG A 186 12.21 25.95 -2.03
N ARG A 187 12.98 24.97 -2.52
CA ARG A 187 14.40 24.83 -2.16
C ARG A 187 15.21 26.02 -2.69
N ILE A 188 15.01 26.39 -3.96
CA ILE A 188 15.66 27.55 -4.57
C ILE A 188 15.31 28.84 -3.80
N GLU A 189 14.03 29.06 -3.50
CA GLU A 189 13.60 30.24 -2.73
C GLU A 189 14.15 30.29 -1.29
N ALA A 190 14.45 29.14 -0.69
CA ALA A 190 15.08 29.06 0.62
C ALA A 190 16.57 29.43 0.53
N GLU A 191 17.29 28.87 -0.46
CA GLU A 191 18.71 29.19 -0.72
C GLU A 191 18.91 30.68 -1.05
N GLU A 192 18.00 31.29 -1.82
CA GLU A 192 18.03 32.72 -2.13
C GLU A 192 17.79 33.59 -0.89
N ARG A 193 16.90 33.17 0.03
CA ARG A 193 16.64 33.87 1.30
C ARG A 193 17.80 33.77 2.28
N GLU A 194 18.54 32.67 2.27
CA GLU A 194 19.74 32.50 3.10
C GLU A 194 20.96 33.27 2.55
N SER A 195 20.94 33.59 1.25
CA SER A 195 22.02 34.30 0.56
C SER A 195 21.82 35.83 0.47
N ALA A 196 20.66 36.35 0.92
CA ALA A 196 20.28 37.76 0.91
C ALA A 196 20.44 38.43 2.29
#